data_AF-A0A363NT24-F1
#
_entry.id   AF-A0A363NT24-F1
#
_cell.length_a   1.000
_cell.length_b   1.000
_cell.length_c   1.000
_cell.angle_alpha   90.00
_cell.angle_beta   90.00
_cell.angle_gamma   90.00
#
_symmetry.space_group_name_H-M   'P 1'
#
loop_
_entity.id
_entity.type
_entity.pdbx_description
1 polymer ?
#
loop_
_entity_poly.entity_id
_entity_poly.type
_entity_poly.pdbx_seq_one_letter_code
_entity_poly.pdbx_strand_id
1 'polypeptide(L)'
;MKKILFSLVILIFTSLIFHAKAQTQENDKDDFFDTVVNNHHQIFQMSCIPSAVEMVLKYYNLVDFDFYDLQNEWQNKTDGSFRNFDNKKLYGITFSQKFVLPRDTNFPIDSLFQTVENELKSGRKVIISLPADAGWHMFVICKQTPDGEFVSYSKLGDHTLILRNTKEIVKKSNGTEIMTYSTSPGLHSPQASAD
;
A
#
# COMPACT_ATOMS: atom_id res chain seq x y z
N MET A 1 43.74 -24.80 60.08
CA MET A 1 43.29 -25.41 58.81
C MET A 1 41.77 -25.62 58.86
N LYS A 2 40.97 -24.77 58.19
CA LYS A 2 39.52 -24.94 58.05
C LYS A 2 39.22 -25.15 56.57
N LYS A 3 38.66 -26.30 56.21
CA LYS A 3 38.24 -26.63 54.85
C LYS A 3 36.82 -26.07 54.65
N ILE A 4 36.65 -25.18 53.68
CA ILE A 4 35.34 -24.67 53.27
C ILE A 4 34.85 -25.58 52.14
N LEU A 5 33.71 -26.24 52.37
CA LEU A 5 33.01 -27.02 51.36
C LEU A 5 32.14 -26.05 50.54
N PHE A 6 32.41 -25.93 49.24
CA PHE A 6 31.51 -25.25 48.29
C PHE A 6 30.48 -26.27 47.79
N SER A 7 29.21 -26.11 48.19
CA SER A 7 28.09 -26.85 47.60
C SER A 7 27.70 -26.20 46.28
N LEU A 8 27.87 -26.94 45.19
CA LEU A 8 27.41 -26.57 43.85
C LEU A 8 25.91 -26.91 43.74
N VAL A 9 25.04 -25.91 43.82
CA VAL A 9 23.60 -26.08 43.55
C VAL A 9 23.39 -25.91 42.05
N ILE A 10 23.18 -27.01 41.33
CA ILE A 10 22.76 -26.99 39.93
C ILE A 10 21.24 -26.81 39.90
N LEU A 11 20.80 -25.57 39.65
CA LEU A 11 19.41 -25.25 39.34
C LEU A 11 19.14 -25.65 37.88
N ILE A 12 18.48 -26.79 37.70
CA ILE A 12 17.98 -27.23 36.39
C ILE A 12 16.77 -26.34 36.07
N PHE A 13 16.99 -25.28 35.30
CA PHE A 13 15.90 -24.54 34.68
C PHE A 13 15.29 -25.44 33.59
N THR A 14 14.16 -26.06 33.89
CA THR A 14 13.31 -26.64 32.84
C THR A 14 12.80 -25.48 31.99
N SER A 15 13.40 -25.31 30.82
CA SER A 15 12.87 -24.45 29.77
C SER A 15 11.48 -24.96 29.43
N LEU A 16 10.46 -24.28 29.96
CA LEU A 16 9.12 -24.31 29.40
C LEU A 16 9.25 -23.72 27.99
N ILE A 17 9.46 -24.59 27.01
CA ILE A 17 9.34 -24.24 25.61
C ILE A 17 7.86 -23.93 25.40
N PHE A 18 7.51 -22.66 25.57
CA PHE A 18 6.31 -22.12 24.95
C PHE A 18 6.52 -22.29 23.45
N HIS A 19 6.04 -23.42 22.91
CA HIS A 19 5.63 -23.46 21.52
C HIS A 19 4.49 -22.45 21.42
N ALA A 20 4.85 -21.19 21.13
CA ALA A 20 3.95 -20.31 20.43
C ALA A 20 3.61 -21.06 19.16
N LYS A 21 2.48 -21.77 19.16
CA LYS A 21 1.81 -22.15 17.93
C LYS A 21 1.72 -20.83 17.17
N ALA A 22 2.45 -20.72 16.07
CA ALA A 22 2.08 -19.78 15.04
C ALA A 22 0.62 -20.14 14.71
N GLN A 23 -0.32 -19.39 15.30
CA GLN A 23 -1.70 -19.44 14.89
C GLN A 23 -1.67 -18.81 13.50
N THR A 24 -1.51 -19.65 12.47
CA THR A 24 -2.15 -19.38 11.19
C THR A 24 -3.63 -19.32 11.51
N GLN A 25 -4.09 -18.11 11.78
CA GLN A 25 -5.50 -17.82 11.84
C GLN A 25 -6.00 -17.95 10.40
N GLU A 26 -6.59 -19.10 10.06
CA GLU A 26 -7.49 -19.20 8.92
C GLU A 26 -8.70 -18.31 9.23
N ASN A 27 -8.64 -17.05 8.80
CA ASN A 27 -9.77 -16.20 8.41
C ASN A 27 -9.28 -14.76 8.23
N ASP A 28 -8.74 -14.48 7.06
CA ASP A 28 -9.20 -13.36 6.26
C ASP A 28 -9.27 -13.90 4.83
N LYS A 29 -10.32 -13.60 4.07
CA LYS A 29 -10.23 -13.76 2.61
C LYS A 29 -8.97 -13.00 2.20
N ASP A 30 -7.90 -13.70 1.80
CA ASP A 30 -6.65 -13.06 1.36
C ASP A 30 -7.04 -11.91 0.43
N ASP A 31 -6.68 -10.68 0.80
CA ASP A 31 -6.95 -9.53 -0.07
C ASP A 31 -6.20 -9.83 -1.36
N PHE A 32 -6.93 -10.01 -2.47
CA PHE A 32 -6.30 -10.28 -3.77
C PHE A 32 -5.22 -9.22 -4.10
N PHE A 33 -5.36 -8.01 -3.54
CA PHE A 33 -4.33 -6.99 -3.63
C PHE A 33 -2.99 -7.38 -2.98
N ASP A 34 -2.99 -8.13 -1.87
CA ASP A 34 -1.75 -8.66 -1.28
C ASP A 34 -1.04 -9.61 -2.27
N THR A 35 -1.80 -10.41 -3.04
CA THR A 35 -1.25 -11.24 -4.12
C THR A 35 -0.64 -10.38 -5.22
N VAL A 36 -1.32 -9.29 -5.63
CA VAL A 36 -0.79 -8.33 -6.59
C VAL A 36 0.54 -7.75 -6.12
N VAL A 37 0.61 -7.26 -4.89
CA VAL A 37 1.82 -6.64 -4.34
C VAL A 37 2.98 -7.64 -4.27
N ASN A 38 2.71 -8.88 -3.87
CA ASN A 38 3.73 -9.93 -3.75
C ASN A 38 4.31 -10.36 -5.11
N ASN A 39 3.55 -10.19 -6.20
CA ASN A 39 3.99 -10.50 -7.57
C ASN A 39 4.31 -9.24 -8.39
N HIS A 40 4.37 -8.05 -7.77
CA HIS A 40 4.69 -6.79 -8.44
C HIS A 40 6.09 -6.31 -8.10
N HIS A 41 6.68 -5.55 -9.03
CA HIS A 41 8.04 -5.00 -8.93
C HIS A 41 8.02 -3.56 -9.44
N GLN A 42 8.78 -2.67 -8.80
CA GLN A 42 9.09 -1.38 -9.40
C GLN A 42 10.41 -1.52 -10.18
N ILE A 43 10.34 -1.60 -11.50
CA ILE A 43 11.49 -1.97 -12.34
C ILE A 43 12.44 -0.82 -12.69
N PHE A 44 11.99 0.44 -12.53
CA PHE A 44 12.86 1.63 -12.63
C PHE A 44 12.75 2.50 -11.38
N GLN A 45 13.85 3.16 -10.99
CA GLN A 45 13.90 3.98 -9.78
C GLN A 45 12.85 5.10 -9.79
N MET A 46 12.59 5.72 -10.94
CA MET A 46 11.65 6.85 -11.07
C MET A 46 10.25 6.43 -11.58
N SER A 47 9.92 5.14 -11.53
CA SER A 47 8.67 4.60 -12.07
C SER A 47 7.59 4.33 -11.01
N CYS A 48 7.67 4.95 -9.83
CA CYS A 48 6.71 4.74 -8.74
C CYS A 48 5.26 5.08 -9.12
N ILE A 49 5.05 6.09 -9.97
CA ILE A 49 3.72 6.45 -10.50
C ILE A 49 3.14 5.36 -11.40
N PRO A 50 3.78 4.96 -12.52
CA PRO A 50 3.26 3.89 -13.35
C PRO A 50 3.19 2.54 -12.61
N SER A 51 4.12 2.24 -11.69
CA SER A 51 4.05 1.04 -10.85
C SER A 51 2.77 0.98 -10.02
N ALA A 52 2.38 2.09 -9.38
CA ALA A 52 1.11 2.15 -8.63
C ALA A 52 -0.13 1.99 -9.51
N VAL A 53 -0.09 2.54 -10.73
CA VAL A 53 -1.17 2.37 -11.74
C VAL A 53 -1.25 0.90 -12.18
N GLU A 54 -0.13 0.26 -12.48
CA GLU A 54 -0.09 -1.16 -12.87
C GLU A 54 -0.60 -2.08 -11.75
N MET A 55 -0.29 -1.80 -10.48
CA MET A 55 -0.88 -2.55 -9.36
C MET A 55 -2.40 -2.47 -9.36
N VAL A 56 -2.98 -1.30 -9.68
CA VAL A 56 -4.44 -1.17 -9.83
C VAL A 56 -4.95 -1.97 -11.02
N LEU A 57 -4.27 -1.94 -12.18
CA LEU A 57 -4.70 -2.73 -13.36
C LEU A 57 -4.66 -4.24 -13.08
N LYS A 58 -3.59 -4.72 -12.41
CA LYS A 58 -3.42 -6.12 -11.98
C LYS A 58 -4.49 -6.51 -10.96
N TYR A 59 -4.85 -5.62 -10.04
CA TYR A 59 -5.95 -5.84 -9.10
C TYR A 59 -7.30 -6.08 -9.79
N TYR A 60 -7.57 -5.45 -10.93
CA TYR A 60 -8.78 -5.72 -11.72
C TYR A 60 -8.62 -6.89 -12.69
N ASN A 61 -7.50 -7.61 -12.66
CA ASN A 61 -7.18 -8.68 -13.60
C ASN A 61 -7.31 -8.25 -15.08
N LEU A 62 -6.96 -6.98 -15.36
CA LEU A 62 -7.00 -6.41 -16.71
C LEU A 62 -5.70 -6.63 -17.49
N VAL A 63 -4.63 -6.93 -16.77
CA VAL A 63 -3.29 -7.21 -17.27
C VAL A 63 -2.65 -8.27 -16.39
N ASP A 64 -1.71 -9.02 -16.94
CA ASP A 64 -1.00 -10.11 -16.24
C ASP A 64 -0.02 -9.58 -15.19
N PHE A 65 0.44 -10.45 -14.28
CA PHE A 65 1.39 -10.05 -13.23
C PHE A 65 2.75 -9.59 -13.77
N ASP A 66 3.16 -10.05 -14.95
CA ASP A 66 4.38 -9.64 -15.65
C ASP A 66 4.19 -8.40 -16.54
N PHE A 67 3.02 -7.78 -16.54
CA PHE A 67 2.78 -6.53 -17.24
C PHE A 67 3.58 -5.38 -16.62
N TYR A 68 4.49 -4.78 -17.39
CA TYR A 68 5.33 -3.65 -17.00
C TYR A 68 5.40 -2.56 -18.07
N ASP A 69 4.47 -2.54 -19.02
CA ASP A 69 4.56 -1.66 -20.20
C ASP A 69 4.53 -0.18 -19.81
N LEU A 70 3.78 0.20 -18.76
CA LEU A 70 3.73 1.60 -18.33
C LEU A 70 5.05 2.00 -17.66
N GLN A 71 5.65 1.11 -16.88
CA GLN A 71 6.99 1.35 -16.32
C GLN A 71 8.07 1.37 -17.43
N ASN A 72 7.98 0.49 -18.43
CA ASN A 72 8.90 0.43 -19.57
C ASN A 72 8.82 1.66 -20.47
N GLU A 73 7.62 2.19 -20.71
CA GLU A 73 7.42 3.45 -21.43
C GLU A 73 7.97 4.64 -20.63
N TRP A 74 7.82 4.62 -19.30
CA TRP A 74 8.23 5.70 -18.42
C TRP A 74 9.74 5.74 -18.13
N GLN A 75 10.36 4.57 -17.97
CA GLN A 75 11.76 4.38 -17.58
C GLN A 75 12.12 5.19 -16.32
N ASN A 76 13.20 5.98 -16.38
CA ASN A 76 13.66 6.83 -15.30
C ASN A 76 13.25 8.31 -15.47
N LYS A 77 12.08 8.58 -16.06
CA LYS A 77 11.56 9.94 -16.20
C LYS A 77 11.37 10.62 -14.83
N THR A 78 12.00 11.79 -14.65
CA THR A 78 12.08 12.51 -13.35
C THR A 78 11.08 13.66 -13.20
N ASP A 79 10.52 14.18 -14.29
CA ASP A 79 9.57 15.30 -14.33
C ASP A 79 8.10 14.84 -14.33
N GLY A 80 7.86 13.57 -14.02
CA GLY A 80 6.51 13.00 -14.04
C GLY A 80 5.68 13.32 -12.79
N SER A 81 4.35 13.28 -12.96
CA SER A 81 3.37 13.53 -11.90
C SER A 81 2.06 12.77 -12.19
N PHE A 82 1.10 12.82 -11.25
CA PHE A 82 -0.24 12.25 -11.49
C PHE A 82 -0.95 12.84 -12.72
N ARG A 83 -0.57 14.05 -13.18
CA ARG A 83 -1.10 14.64 -14.43
C ARG A 83 -0.85 13.77 -15.66
N ASN A 84 0.17 12.91 -15.65
CA ASN A 84 0.44 12.00 -16.76
C ASN A 84 -0.64 10.89 -16.90
N PHE A 85 -1.42 10.66 -15.84
CA PHE A 85 -2.51 9.68 -15.79
C PHE A 85 -3.88 10.32 -15.55
N ASP A 86 -3.95 11.61 -15.23
CA ASP A 86 -5.21 12.30 -15.00
C ASP A 86 -6.10 12.29 -16.25
N ASN A 87 -7.34 11.82 -16.07
CA ASN A 87 -8.32 11.58 -17.13
C ASN A 87 -7.89 10.56 -18.21
N LYS A 88 -6.79 9.83 -17.99
CA LYS A 88 -6.36 8.77 -18.91
C LYS A 88 -7.20 7.52 -18.67
N LYS A 89 -7.75 6.97 -19.76
CA LYS A 89 -8.44 5.68 -19.77
C LYS A 89 -7.45 4.57 -20.15
N LEU A 90 -7.29 3.59 -19.28
CA LEU A 90 -6.42 2.42 -19.46
C LEU A 90 -7.25 1.17 -19.18
N TYR A 91 -7.39 0.27 -20.16
CA TYR A 91 -8.08 -1.02 -20.01
C TYR A 91 -9.49 -0.91 -19.39
N GLY A 92 -10.24 0.16 -19.70
CA GLY A 92 -11.58 0.36 -19.14
C GLY A 92 -11.64 1.09 -17.80
N ILE A 93 -10.50 1.44 -17.20
CA ILE A 93 -10.39 2.26 -15.99
C ILE A 93 -9.97 3.68 -16.36
N THR A 94 -10.69 4.69 -15.87
CA THR A 94 -10.32 6.10 -16.03
C THR A 94 -9.79 6.63 -14.71
N PHE A 95 -8.52 7.05 -14.70
CA PHE A 95 -7.87 7.63 -13.52
C PHE A 95 -8.18 9.12 -13.38
N SER A 96 -8.23 9.62 -12.15
CA SER A 96 -8.50 11.02 -11.85
C SER A 96 -7.68 11.48 -10.66
N GLN A 97 -6.82 12.47 -10.89
CA GLN A 97 -6.08 13.17 -9.85
C GLN A 97 -7.04 14.01 -9.01
N LYS A 98 -6.82 14.02 -7.69
CA LYS A 98 -7.60 14.79 -6.72
C LYS A 98 -6.66 15.51 -5.76
N PHE A 99 -7.18 16.57 -5.15
CA PHE A 99 -6.48 17.38 -4.13
C PHE A 99 -5.18 18.02 -4.61
N VAL A 100 -5.15 18.52 -5.85
CA VAL A 100 -4.06 19.35 -6.40
C VAL A 100 -4.09 20.73 -5.74
N LEU A 101 -3.65 20.79 -4.48
CA LEU A 101 -3.73 21.95 -3.60
C LEU A 101 -2.39 22.16 -2.88
N PRO A 102 -2.06 23.40 -2.48
CA PRO A 102 -0.89 23.65 -1.64
C PRO A 102 -0.95 22.85 -0.33
N ARG A 103 0.19 22.27 0.08
CA ARG A 103 0.33 21.55 1.35
C ARG A 103 0.58 22.53 2.49
N ASP A 104 -0.49 23.10 3.01
CA ASP A 104 -0.46 24.07 4.10
C ASP A 104 -1.57 23.81 5.13
N THR A 105 -1.67 24.66 6.14
CA THR A 105 -2.63 24.51 7.25
C THR A 105 -4.09 24.57 6.82
N ASN A 106 -4.39 25.05 5.61
CA ASN A 106 -5.74 25.10 5.05
C ASN A 106 -6.06 23.88 4.18
N PHE A 107 -5.14 22.94 4.03
CA PHE A 107 -5.37 21.73 3.25
C PHE A 107 -6.54 20.92 3.83
N PRO A 108 -7.52 20.50 3.00
CA PRO A 108 -8.74 19.85 3.48
C PRO A 108 -8.52 18.35 3.79
N ILE A 109 -7.77 18.08 4.87
CA ILE A 109 -7.37 16.71 5.27
C ILE A 109 -8.57 15.79 5.48
N ASP A 110 -9.61 16.28 6.16
CA ASP A 110 -10.80 15.45 6.45
C ASP A 110 -11.53 15.06 5.17
N SER A 111 -11.64 15.97 4.19
CA SER A 111 -12.22 15.68 2.88
C SER A 111 -11.38 14.66 2.10
N LEU A 112 -10.05 14.72 2.20
CA LEU A 112 -9.16 13.74 1.60
C LEU A 112 -9.40 12.35 2.20
N PHE A 113 -9.43 12.24 3.53
CA PHE A 113 -9.69 10.95 4.20
C PHE A 113 -11.08 10.43 3.89
N GLN A 114 -12.11 11.27 3.91
CA GLN A 114 -13.46 10.86 3.55
C GLN A 114 -13.54 10.34 2.10
N THR A 115 -12.79 10.97 1.19
CA THR A 115 -12.71 10.51 -0.21
C THR A 115 -12.09 9.12 -0.29
N VAL A 116 -10.97 8.89 0.39
CA VAL A 116 -10.34 7.56 0.45
C VAL A 116 -11.28 6.51 1.04
N GLU A 117 -11.96 6.82 2.15
CA GLU A 117 -12.89 5.90 2.79
C GLU A 117 -14.05 5.52 1.88
N ASN A 118 -14.58 6.46 1.10
CA ASN A 118 -15.66 6.18 0.15
C ASN A 118 -15.21 5.27 -1.00
N GLU A 119 -13.98 5.46 -1.49
CA GLU A 119 -13.37 4.58 -2.49
C GLU A 119 -13.18 3.17 -1.94
N LEU A 120 -12.62 3.04 -0.73
CA LEU A 120 -12.42 1.75 -0.06
C LEU A 120 -13.75 1.01 0.19
N LYS A 121 -14.78 1.72 0.68
CA LYS A 121 -16.13 1.16 0.86
C LYS A 121 -16.76 0.67 -0.45
N SER A 122 -16.35 1.26 -1.57
CA SER A 122 -16.80 0.84 -2.90
C SER A 122 -15.94 -0.29 -3.50
N GLY A 123 -15.07 -0.91 -2.71
CA GLY A 123 -14.16 -1.98 -3.16
C GLY A 123 -13.04 -1.49 -4.08
N ARG A 124 -12.80 -0.17 -4.15
CA ARG A 124 -11.73 0.46 -4.93
C ARG A 124 -10.53 0.75 -4.03
N LYS A 125 -9.37 0.84 -4.64
CA LYS A 125 -8.08 1.19 -4.04
C LYS A 125 -7.74 2.64 -4.38
N VAL A 126 -6.87 3.30 -3.62
CA VAL A 126 -6.49 4.69 -3.90
C VAL A 126 -4.99 4.82 -4.00
N ILE A 127 -4.49 5.44 -5.06
CA ILE A 127 -3.06 5.76 -5.18
C ILE A 127 -2.81 7.07 -4.45
N ILE A 128 -1.81 7.13 -3.59
CA ILE A 128 -1.48 8.28 -2.75
C ILE A 128 0.01 8.61 -2.87
N SER A 129 0.32 9.89 -2.97
CA SER A 129 1.69 10.39 -2.87
C SER A 129 2.04 10.59 -1.39
N LEU A 130 3.15 10.04 -0.91
CA LEU A 130 3.59 10.21 0.49
C LEU A 130 5.07 10.58 0.55
N PRO A 131 5.53 11.33 1.57
CA PRO A 131 6.95 11.56 1.78
C PRO A 131 7.72 10.26 1.99
N ALA A 132 8.92 10.21 1.43
CA ALA A 132 9.91 9.15 1.57
C ALA A 132 11.32 9.77 1.59
N ASP A 133 12.35 8.97 1.90
CA ASP A 133 13.72 9.46 2.12
C ASP A 133 14.28 10.32 0.96
N ALA A 134 13.94 9.98 -0.28
CA ALA A 134 14.41 10.67 -1.48
C ALA A 134 13.36 11.62 -2.12
N GLY A 135 12.32 12.01 -1.38
CA GLY A 135 11.28 12.92 -1.87
C GLY A 135 9.88 12.37 -1.68
N TRP A 136 9.13 12.21 -2.77
CA TRP A 136 7.77 11.68 -2.74
C TRP A 136 7.71 10.32 -3.43
N HIS A 137 6.99 9.39 -2.83
CA HIS A 137 6.81 8.04 -3.35
C HIS A 137 5.33 7.67 -3.41
N MET A 138 4.97 6.83 -4.38
CA MET A 138 3.57 6.46 -4.58
C MET A 138 3.25 5.17 -3.84
N PHE A 139 2.17 5.20 -3.08
CA PHE A 139 1.61 4.03 -2.41
C PHE A 139 0.19 3.78 -2.88
N VAL A 140 -0.32 2.57 -2.68
CA VAL A 140 -1.71 2.19 -2.90
C VAL A 140 -2.35 1.88 -1.55
N ILE A 141 -3.30 2.71 -1.15
CA ILE A 141 -4.18 2.47 0.00
C ILE A 141 -5.15 1.35 -0.39
N CYS A 142 -5.13 0.27 0.38
CA CYS A 142 -5.89 -0.94 0.04
C CYS A 142 -6.99 -1.30 1.02
N LYS A 143 -6.83 -0.94 2.30
CA LYS A 143 -7.77 -1.23 3.37
C LYS A 143 -7.66 -0.22 4.50
N GLN A 144 -8.73 -0.17 5.28
CA GLN A 144 -8.81 0.56 6.53
C GLN A 144 -8.81 -0.44 7.69
N THR A 145 -8.02 -0.18 8.72
CA THR A 145 -8.00 -0.99 9.94
C THR A 145 -9.23 -0.69 10.81
N PRO A 146 -9.56 -1.56 11.80
CA PRO A 146 -10.71 -1.32 12.68
C PRO A 146 -10.65 -0.01 13.49
N ASP A 147 -9.46 0.49 13.80
CA ASP A 147 -9.22 1.78 14.45
C ASP A 147 -9.25 2.98 13.47
N GLY A 148 -9.50 2.71 12.18
CA GLY A 148 -9.75 3.72 11.17
C GLY A 148 -8.51 4.22 10.43
N GLU A 149 -7.35 3.62 10.63
CA GLU A 149 -6.09 3.96 9.94
C GLU A 149 -6.03 3.30 8.55
N PHE A 150 -5.27 3.90 7.62
CA PHE A 150 -5.12 3.34 6.27
C PHE A 150 -3.83 2.53 6.13
N VAL A 151 -3.97 1.33 5.57
CA VAL A 151 -2.84 0.47 5.18
C VAL A 151 -2.50 0.71 3.72
N SER A 152 -1.26 1.12 3.48
CA SER A 152 -0.76 1.48 2.14
C SER A 152 0.43 0.62 1.76
N TYR A 153 0.45 0.15 0.51
CA TYR A 153 1.52 -0.68 -0.03
C TYR A 153 2.25 0.03 -1.16
N SER A 154 3.54 -0.23 -1.29
CA SER A 154 4.33 0.19 -2.45
C SER A 154 5.44 -0.81 -2.73
N LYS A 155 6.16 -0.61 -3.83
CA LYS A 155 7.36 -1.37 -4.19
C LYS A 155 8.57 -0.44 -4.30
N LEU A 156 9.72 -0.96 -3.93
CA LEU A 156 11.04 -0.41 -4.24
C LEU A 156 11.90 -1.56 -4.78
N GLY A 157 11.98 -1.68 -6.10
CA GLY A 157 12.41 -2.94 -6.72
C GLY A 157 11.48 -4.07 -6.29
N ASP A 158 12.07 -5.11 -5.70
CA ASP A 158 11.37 -6.31 -5.21
C ASP A 158 10.88 -6.15 -3.78
N HIS A 159 11.33 -5.11 -3.07
CA HIS A 159 10.97 -4.88 -1.68
C HIS A 159 9.57 -4.30 -1.57
N THR A 160 8.73 -4.96 -0.77
CA THR A 160 7.40 -4.45 -0.43
C THR A 160 7.51 -3.47 0.73
N LEU A 161 7.02 -2.26 0.53
CA LEU A 161 6.89 -1.23 1.55
C LEU A 161 5.45 -1.25 2.08
N ILE A 162 5.28 -1.28 3.40
CA ILE A 162 3.97 -1.31 4.04
C ILE A 162 3.90 -0.20 5.08
N LEU A 163 2.96 0.72 4.91
CA LEU A 163 2.67 1.78 5.86
C LEU A 163 1.34 1.49 6.56
N ARG A 164 1.35 1.54 7.90
CA ARG A 164 0.18 1.31 8.75
C ARG A 164 -0.23 2.54 9.55
N ASN A 165 0.26 3.71 9.16
CA ASN A 165 0.02 5.01 9.80
C ASN A 165 -0.13 6.12 8.75
N THR A 166 -0.77 5.81 7.62
CA THR A 166 -0.84 6.71 6.46
C THR A 166 -1.53 8.04 6.79
N LYS A 167 -2.62 8.05 7.56
CA LYS A 167 -3.31 9.27 7.98
C LYS A 167 -2.40 10.16 8.82
N GLU A 168 -1.61 9.58 9.71
CA GLU A 168 -0.60 10.31 10.48
C GLU A 168 0.43 11.01 9.57
N ILE A 169 0.94 10.30 8.56
CA ILE A 169 1.91 10.85 7.60
C ILE A 169 1.29 12.00 6.80
N VAL A 170 0.05 11.86 6.32
CA VAL A 170 -0.66 12.93 5.60
C VAL A 170 -0.85 14.16 6.50
N LYS A 171 -1.24 13.98 7.76
CA LYS A 171 -1.37 15.07 8.73
C LYS A 171 -0.05 15.80 8.95
N LYS A 172 1.05 15.06 9.16
CA LYS A 172 2.39 15.64 9.35
C LYS A 172 2.91 16.38 8.11
N SER A 173 2.42 16.01 6.93
CA SER A 173 2.81 16.62 5.66
C SER A 173 1.96 17.83 5.26
N ASN A 174 0.97 18.21 6.08
CA ASN A 174 -0.05 19.21 5.75
C ASN A 174 -0.76 18.91 4.42
N GLY A 175 -1.05 17.64 4.15
CA GLY A 175 -1.79 17.21 2.97
C GLY A 175 -0.95 16.49 1.92
N THR A 176 -1.66 16.01 0.89
CA THR A 176 -1.06 15.33 -0.26
C THR A 176 -2.05 15.22 -1.42
N GLU A 177 -1.58 14.72 -2.55
CA GLU A 177 -2.44 14.40 -3.70
C GLU A 177 -2.73 12.90 -3.72
N ILE A 178 -3.90 12.56 -4.26
CA ILE A 178 -4.30 11.18 -4.51
C ILE A 178 -4.74 11.02 -5.96
N MET A 179 -4.75 9.79 -6.42
CA MET A 179 -5.35 9.39 -7.67
C MET A 179 -6.39 8.30 -7.40
N THR A 180 -7.62 8.66 -7.76
CA THR A 180 -8.82 7.81 -7.72
C THR A 180 -9.10 7.30 -9.13
N TYR A 181 -10.04 6.38 -9.28
CA TYR A 181 -10.43 5.93 -10.61
C TYR A 181 -11.89 5.47 -10.67
N SER A 182 -12.43 5.48 -11.88
CA SER A 182 -13.75 4.93 -12.20
C SER A 182 -13.60 3.76 -13.17
N THR A 183 -14.47 2.77 -13.04
CA THR A 183 -14.51 1.61 -13.93
C THR A 183 -15.60 1.79 -14.97
N SER A 184 -15.39 1.22 -16.16
CA SER A 184 -16.46 1.12 -17.17
C SER A 184 -17.60 0.24 -16.64
N PRO A 185 -18.85 0.43 -17.09
CA PRO A 185 -19.98 -0.41 -16.67
C PRO A 185 -19.67 -1.91 -16.87
N GLY A 186 -19.96 -2.73 -15.85
CA GLY A 186 -19.71 -4.17 -15.86
C GLY A 186 -18.30 -4.61 -15.45
N LEU A 187 -17.37 -3.68 -15.22
CA LEU A 187 -16.06 -3.98 -14.64
C LEU A 187 -16.14 -3.83 -13.12
N HIS A 188 -16.00 -4.96 -12.42
CA HIS A 188 -16.04 -5.06 -10.97
C HIS A 188 -14.68 -5.45 -10.40
N SER A 189 -14.35 -4.98 -9.20
CA SER A 189 -13.15 -5.44 -8.52
C SER A 189 -13.34 -6.88 -8.03
N PRO A 190 -12.28 -7.68 -7.87
CA PRO A 190 -12.39 -9.05 -7.36
C PRO A 190 -13.04 -9.16 -5.98
N GLN A 191 -13.03 -8.07 -5.20
CA GLN A 191 -13.71 -8.00 -3.90
C GLN A 191 -15.21 -7.69 -4.01
N ALA A 192 -15.70 -7.12 -5.12
CA ALA A 192 -17.10 -6.75 -5.30
C ALA A 192 -17.99 -7.89 -5.84
N SER A 193 -17.40 -8.98 -6.32
CA SER A 193 -18.12 -10.15 -6.86
C SER A 193 -18.49 -11.21 -5.81
N ALA A 194 -18.45 -10.85 -4.52
CA ALA A 194 -18.60 -11.79 -3.41
C ALA A 194 -19.93 -11.66 -2.62
N ASP A 195 -20.88 -10.86 -3.10
CA ASP A 195 -22.21 -10.66 -2.51
C ASP A 195 -23.34 -11.16 -3.43
#